data_AF-G0HMW6-F1
#
_entry.id   AF-G0HMW6-F1
#
_cell.length_a   1.000
_cell.length_b   1.000
_cell.length_c   1.000
_cell.angle_alpha   90.00
_cell.angle_beta   90.00
_cell.angle_gamma   90.00
#
_symmetry.space_group_name_H-M   'P 1'
#
loop_
_entity.id
_entity.type
_entity.pdbx_description
1 polymer ?
#
loop_
_entity_poly.entity_id
_entity_poly.type
_entity_poly.pdbx_seq_one_letter_code
_entity_poly.pdbx_strand_id
1 'polypeptide(L)'
;MKEESFIREGKGRLKVVIESEGETLETTVKGSLKSVKEIAEMLGVEAKEGRLEATVDGVRVRMERGKLEMEFENGDRMRIEKA
;
A
#
# COMPACT_ATOMS: atom_id res chain seq x y z
N MET A 1 3.37 -20.03 -6.81
CA MET A 1 4.02 -18.85 -6.18
C MET A 1 3.04 -18.33 -5.15
N LYS A 2 3.44 -18.15 -3.89
CA LYS A 2 2.55 -17.54 -2.89
C LYS A 2 2.47 -16.06 -3.26
N GLU A 3 1.29 -15.55 -3.59
CA GLU A 3 1.10 -14.11 -3.75
C GLU A 3 1.53 -13.42 -2.45
N GLU A 4 2.54 -12.55 -2.53
CA GLU A 4 2.99 -11.78 -1.38
C GLU A 4 2.03 -10.58 -1.19
N SER A 5 1.11 -10.69 -0.24
CA SER A 5 0.15 -9.63 0.09
C SER A 5 0.76 -8.55 0.98
N PHE A 6 0.46 -7.28 0.72
CA PHE A 6 0.78 -6.15 1.62
C PHE A 6 -0.01 -6.17 2.94
N ILE A 7 -1.09 -6.96 2.99
CA ILE A 7 -2.01 -7.04 4.13
C ILE A 7 -1.75 -8.34 4.88
N ARG A 8 -1.51 -8.20 6.19
CA ARG A 8 -1.47 -9.31 7.13
C ARG A 8 -2.87 -9.58 7.65
N GLU A 9 -3.32 -10.83 7.58
CA GLU A 9 -4.58 -11.25 8.18
C GLU A 9 -4.61 -10.96 9.69
N GLY A 10 -5.78 -10.55 10.18
CA GLY A 10 -5.96 -10.19 11.58
C GLY A 10 -7.33 -9.61 11.88
N LYS A 11 -7.53 -9.21 13.15
CA LYS A 11 -8.79 -8.62 13.63
C LYS A 11 -8.92 -7.11 13.34
N GLY A 12 -7.86 -6.48 12.82
CA GLY A 12 -7.89 -5.08 12.41
C GLY A 12 -8.78 -4.84 11.19
N ARG A 13 -8.94 -3.57 10.82
CA ARG A 13 -9.64 -3.16 9.60
C ARG A 13 -8.78 -2.18 8.84
N LEU A 14 -8.74 -2.33 7.53
CA LEU A 14 -8.09 -1.42 6.60
C LEU A 14 -9.13 -0.90 5.62
N LYS A 15 -9.11 0.41 5.40
CA LYS A 15 -9.83 1.06 4.33
C LYS A 15 -8.95 1.03 3.09
N VAL A 16 -9.51 0.58 1.98
CA VAL A 16 -8.89 0.59 0.66
C VAL A 16 -9.69 1.54 -0.21
N VAL A 17 -9.01 2.54 -0.77
CA VAL A 17 -9.57 3.53 -1.69
C VAL A 17 -8.83 3.39 -3.02
N ILE A 18 -9.57 3.27 -4.11
CA ILE A 18 -9.06 3.25 -5.47
C ILE A 18 -9.71 4.41 -6.22
N GLU A 19 -8.89 5.29 -6.78
CA GLU A 19 -9.31 6.43 -7.60
C GLU A 19 -8.81 6.18 -9.03
N SER A 20 -9.73 6.14 -10.01
CA SER A 20 -9.40 5.92 -11.42
C SER A 20 -10.42 6.62 -12.31
N GLU A 21 -9.95 7.36 -13.32
CA GLU A 21 -10.78 8.04 -14.34
C GLU A 21 -12.02 8.82 -13.82
N GLY A 22 -11.94 9.37 -12.61
CA GLY A 22 -13.04 10.13 -11.99
C GLY A 22 -14.03 9.29 -11.16
N GLU A 23 -13.81 7.97 -11.07
CA GLU A 23 -14.50 7.08 -10.16
C GLU A 23 -13.67 6.84 -8.88
N THR A 24 -14.38 6.67 -7.75
CA THR A 24 -13.77 6.30 -6.47
C THR A 24 -14.45 5.06 -5.93
N LEU A 25 -13.68 3.98 -5.78
CA LEU A 25 -14.10 2.76 -5.12
C LEU A 25 -13.53 2.72 -3.71
N GLU A 26 -14.40 2.50 -2.73
CA GLU A 26 -14.04 2.36 -1.33
C GLU A 26 -14.49 1.00 -0.80
N THR A 27 -13.59 0.28 -0.15
CA THR A 27 -13.91 -0.97 0.54
C THR A 27 -13.16 -1.09 1.86
N THR A 28 -13.65 -1.96 2.74
CA THR A 28 -13.00 -2.27 4.01
C THR A 28 -12.64 -3.75 4.05
N VAL A 29 -11.38 -4.04 4.37
CA VAL A 29 -10.86 -5.40 4.49
C VAL A 29 -10.39 -5.67 5.92
N LYS A 30 -10.46 -6.94 6.35
CA LYS A 30 -9.97 -7.36 7.66
C LYS A 30 -8.47 -7.61 7.60
N GLY A 31 -7.73 -7.06 8.55
CA GLY A 31 -6.28 -7.22 8.63
C GLY A 31 -5.56 -5.98 9.11
N SER A 32 -4.26 -5.97 8.90
CA SER A 32 -3.36 -4.86 9.18
C SER A 32 -2.30 -4.77 8.09
N LEU A 33 -1.85 -3.56 7.75
CA LEU A 33 -0.71 -3.41 6.85
C LEU A 33 0.51 -4.08 7.48
N LYS A 34 1.32 -4.72 6.63
CA LYS A 34 2.67 -5.13 6.99
C LYS A 34 3.49 -3.91 7.43
N SER A 35 4.57 -4.15 8.16
CA SER A 35 5.49 -3.07 8.55
C SER A 35 6.19 -2.47 7.32
N VAL A 36 6.65 -1.22 7.44
CA VAL A 36 7.40 -0.55 6.36
C VAL A 36 8.62 -1.36 5.95
N LYS A 37 9.30 -1.99 6.90
CA LYS A 37 10.44 -2.86 6.63
C LYS A 37 10.07 -4.08 5.80
N GLU A 38 8.99 -4.78 6.15
CA GLU A 38 8.51 -5.93 5.37
C GLU A 38 8.15 -5.55 3.93
N ILE A 39 7.44 -4.43 3.75
CA ILE A 39 7.06 -3.98 2.40
C ILE A 39 8.30 -3.52 1.61
N ALA A 40 9.26 -2.87 2.25
CA ALA A 40 10.55 -2.52 1.63
C ALA A 40 11.30 -3.76 1.12
N GLU A 41 11.38 -4.81 1.94
CA GLU A 41 11.98 -6.09 1.56
C GLU A 41 11.25 -6.76 0.39
N MET A 42 9.90 -6.75 0.41
CA MET A 42 9.08 -7.30 -0.68
C MET A 42 9.29 -6.55 -2.01
N LEU A 43 9.45 -5.23 -1.95
CA LEU A 43 9.63 -4.37 -3.12
C LEU A 43 11.10 -4.27 -3.57
N GLY A 44 12.05 -4.81 -2.80
CA GLY A 44 13.49 -4.69 -3.09
C GLY A 44 14.02 -3.26 -2.98
N VAL A 45 13.43 -2.43 -2.11
CA VAL A 45 13.80 -1.03 -1.92
C VAL A 45 14.24 -0.74 -0.48
N GLU A 46 14.90 0.39 -0.27
CA GLU A 46 15.31 0.82 1.07
C GLU A 46 14.24 1.70 1.73
N ALA A 47 13.92 1.39 2.99
CA ALA A 47 13.17 2.29 3.85
C ALA A 47 14.12 3.19 4.64
N LYS A 48 13.77 4.48 4.77
CA LYS A 48 14.50 5.47 5.55
C LYS A 48 13.59 6.07 6.61
N GLU A 49 14.07 6.14 7.84
CA GLU A 49 13.35 6.80 8.96
C GLU A 49 11.92 6.27 9.20
N GLY A 50 11.69 4.97 8.94
CA GLY A 50 10.35 4.37 9.09
C GLY A 50 9.37 4.76 7.99
N ARG A 51 9.87 5.28 6.87
CA ARG A 51 9.13 5.59 5.65
C ARG A 51 9.75 4.88 4.45
N LEU A 52 8.93 4.66 3.44
CA LEU A 52 9.34 4.17 2.13
C LEU A 52 8.79 5.14 1.09
N GLU A 53 9.67 5.57 0.19
CA GLU A 53 9.30 6.30 -1.01
C GLU A 53 10.18 5.80 -2.15
N ALA A 54 9.57 5.14 -3.11
CA ALA A 54 10.26 4.53 -4.24
C ALA A 54 9.36 4.48 -5.47
N THR A 55 9.97 4.30 -6.64
CA THR A 55 9.25 3.97 -7.88
C THR A 55 9.65 2.56 -8.29
N VAL A 56 8.67 1.66 -8.41
CA VAL A 56 8.86 0.25 -8.76
C VAL A 56 7.96 -0.05 -9.94
N ASP A 57 8.54 -0.47 -11.07
CA ASP A 57 7.81 -0.80 -12.30
C ASP A 57 6.82 0.30 -12.76
N GLY A 58 7.22 1.58 -12.66
CA GLY A 58 6.39 2.74 -13.02
C GLY A 58 5.37 3.14 -11.94
N VAL A 59 5.28 2.42 -10.83
CA VAL A 59 4.37 2.73 -9.72
C VAL A 59 5.13 3.48 -8.63
N ARG A 60 4.68 4.70 -8.29
CA ARG A 60 5.22 5.46 -7.16
C ARG A 60 4.59 4.96 -5.87
N VAL A 61 5.37 4.27 -5.05
CA VAL A 61 4.96 3.74 -3.76
C VAL A 61 5.44 4.65 -2.64
N ARG A 62 4.51 5.05 -1.77
CA ARG A 62 4.76 5.82 -0.54
C ARG A 62 4.16 5.07 0.63
N MET A 63 4.93 4.87 1.68
CA MET A 63 4.46 4.16 2.86
C MET A 63 5.01 4.76 4.15
N GLU A 64 4.15 4.81 5.15
CA GLU A 64 4.50 5.05 6.54
C GLU A 64 3.67 4.13 7.45
N ARG A 65 3.81 4.27 8.76
CA ARG A 65 3.14 3.39 9.72
C ARG A 65 1.61 3.47 9.56
N GLY A 66 1.02 2.40 9.02
CA GLY A 66 -0.44 2.25 8.89
C GLY A 66 -1.05 2.91 7.66
N LYS A 67 -0.23 3.38 6.71
CA LYS A 67 -0.67 3.98 5.45
C LYS A 67 0.26 3.55 4.31
N LEU A 68 -0.34 3.09 3.21
CA LEU A 68 0.32 2.76 1.96
C LEU A 68 -0.41 3.49 0.83
N GLU A 69 0.33 4.20 -0.01
CA GLU A 69 -0.15 4.91 -1.18
C GLU A 69 0.63 4.46 -2.41
N MET A 70 -0.09 4.18 -3.49
CA MET A 70 0.47 3.82 -4.78
C MET A 70 -0.15 4.74 -5.83
N GLU A 71 0.69 5.31 -6.68
CA GLU A 71 0.28 6.17 -7.79
C GLU A 71 0.86 5.57 -9.07
N PHE A 72 -0.03 5.30 -10.03
CA PHE A 72 0.29 4.70 -11.32
C PHE A 72 0.50 5.81 -12.36
N GLU A 73 1.26 5.52 -13.42
CA GLU A 73 1.58 6.52 -14.45
C GLU A 73 0.36 7.10 -15.18
N ASN A 74 -0.73 6.33 -15.23
CA ASN A 74 -2.01 6.78 -15.80
C ASN A 74 -2.79 7.74 -14.89
N GLY A 75 -2.27 8.05 -13.70
CA GLY A 75 -2.91 8.92 -12.71
C GLY A 75 -3.82 8.18 -11.72
N ASP A 76 -3.99 6.86 -11.88
CA ASP A 76 -4.72 6.07 -10.90
C ASP A 76 -4.01 6.08 -9.55
N ARG A 77 -4.80 6.01 -8.49
CA ARG A 77 -4.29 5.99 -7.12
C ARG A 77 -4.93 4.90 -6.31
N MET A 78 -4.12 4.22 -5.53
CA MET A 78 -4.58 3.30 -4.50
C MET A 78 -4.06 3.76 -3.14
N ARG A 79 -4.96 3.85 -2.15
CA ARG A 79 -4.62 4.14 -0.77
C ARG A 79 -5.14 3.03 0.13
N ILE A 80 -4.27 2.48 0.97
CA ILE A 80 -4.63 1.56 2.03
C ILE A 80 -4.25 2.19 3.36
N GLU A 81 -5.20 2.33 4.27
CA GLU A 81 -4.96 2.92 5.58
C GLU A 81 -5.78 2.22 6.66
N LYS A 82 -5.41 2.44 7.92
CA LYS A 82 -6.22 1.93 9.04
C LYS A 82 -7.62 2.55 9.00
N ALA A 83 -8.65 1.69 9.00
CA ALA A 83 -10.06 2.11 9.10
C ALA A 83 -10.43 2.52 10.53
#